data_AF-A0A3D2RJB0-F1
#
_entry.id   AF-A0A3D2RJB0-F1
#
_cell.length_a   1.000
_cell.length_b   1.000
_cell.length_c   1.000
_cell.angle_alpha   90.00
_cell.angle_beta   90.00
_cell.angle_gamma   90.00
#
_symmetry.space_group_name_H-M   'P 1'
#
loop_
_entity.id
_entity.type
_entity.pdbx_description
1 polymer ?
#
loop_
_entity_poly.entity_id
_entity_poly.type
_entity_poly.pdbx_seq_one_letter_code
_entity_poly.pdbx_strand_id
1 'polypeptide(L)'
;MCRHASGLHSSVIDRFVRSPLDVERNYPNMRYGDLLIGAFTNDQIGYHRPFPGAGHYRTHLGGLYLCGSSSHPGGNITGLPGYNCAQVICSDLGLNIDWTPSPLIDRLSNL
;
A
#
# COMPACT_ATOMS: atom_id res chain seq x y z
N MET A 1 -19.12 7.89 -21.01
CA MET A 1 -18.73 9.21 -20.46
C MET A 1 -19.48 10.37 -21.10
N CYS A 2 -19.38 10.61 -22.42
CA CYS A 2 -20.04 11.78 -23.05
C CYS A 2 -21.57 11.81 -22.90
N ARG A 3 -22.23 10.65 -22.71
CA ARG A 3 -23.67 10.56 -22.38
C ARG A 3 -24.04 11.18 -21.03
N HIS A 4 -23.12 11.21 -20.07
CA HIS A 4 -23.34 11.70 -18.70
C HIS A 4 -22.66 13.04 -18.42
N ALA A 5 -21.87 13.55 -19.37
CA ALA A 5 -21.17 14.83 -19.29
C ALA A 5 -21.21 15.49 -20.67
N SER A 6 -22.31 16.18 -20.97
CA SER A 6 -22.47 16.97 -22.20
C SER A 6 -21.42 18.08 -22.24
N GLY A 7 -20.77 18.23 -23.40
CA GLY A 7 -19.64 19.16 -23.57
C GLY A 7 -18.27 18.60 -23.19
N LEU A 8 -18.17 17.40 -22.58
CA LEU A 8 -16.88 16.82 -22.22
C LEU A 8 -15.94 16.69 -23.42
N HIS A 9 -16.44 16.17 -24.55
CA HIS A 9 -15.62 15.98 -25.76
C HIS A 9 -15.11 17.31 -26.33
N SER A 10 -15.93 18.37 -26.31
CA SER A 10 -15.53 19.68 -26.82
C SER A 10 -14.58 20.44 -25.89
N SER A 11 -14.50 20.06 -24.62
CA SER A 11 -13.67 20.74 -23.60
C SER A 11 -12.33 20.05 -23.33
N VAL A 12 -12.00 18.97 -24.04
CA VAL A 12 -10.69 18.30 -23.88
C VAL A 12 -9.60 19.15 -24.53
N ILE A 13 -8.63 19.61 -23.75
CA ILE A 13 -7.44 20.34 -24.23
C ILE A 13 -6.29 19.36 -24.51
N ASP A 14 -6.14 18.33 -23.68
CA ASP A 14 -5.13 17.27 -23.85
C ASP A 14 -5.59 15.97 -23.15
N ARG A 15 -4.96 14.84 -23.50
CA ARG A 15 -5.22 13.53 -22.90
C ARG A 15 -3.95 12.71 -22.78
N PHE A 16 -3.65 12.30 -21.55
CA PHE A 16 -2.66 11.27 -21.25
C PHE A 16 -3.35 9.97 -20.83
N VAL A 17 -2.87 8.84 -21.34
CA VAL A 17 -3.45 7.51 -21.07
C VAL A 17 -2.33 6.56 -20.73
N ARG A 18 -2.56 5.71 -19.72
CA ARG A 18 -1.74 4.52 -19.47
C ARG A 18 -2.62 3.30 -19.49
N SER A 19 -2.34 2.39 -20.40
CA SER A 19 -2.89 1.03 -20.37
C SER A 19 -2.22 0.20 -19.26
N PRO A 20 -2.81 -0.94 -18.87
CA PRO A 20 -2.13 -1.89 -17.98
C PRO A 20 -0.74 -2.31 -18.49
N LEU A 21 -0.57 -2.44 -19.81
CA LEU A 21 0.71 -2.74 -20.44
C LEU A 21 1.72 -1.60 -20.28
N ASP A 22 1.28 -0.35 -20.40
CA ASP A 22 2.14 0.82 -20.16
C ASP A 22 2.58 0.87 -18.70
N VAL A 23 1.69 0.53 -17.76
CA VAL A 23 2.04 0.45 -16.33
C VAL A 23 3.11 -0.61 -16.11
N GLU A 24 2.91 -1.84 -16.57
CA GLU A 24 3.88 -2.92 -16.39
C GLU A 24 5.25 -2.61 -17.04
N ARG A 25 5.26 -1.95 -18.20
CA ARG A 25 6.51 -1.53 -18.88
C ARG A 25 7.29 -0.48 -18.09
N ASN A 26 6.60 0.44 -17.41
CA ASN A 26 7.25 1.49 -16.62
C ASN A 26 7.52 1.05 -15.17
N TYR A 27 6.75 0.09 -14.65
CA TYR A 27 6.84 -0.45 -13.30
C TYR A 27 6.75 -1.98 -13.37
N PRO A 28 7.88 -2.67 -13.56
CA PRO A 28 7.91 -4.12 -13.78
C PRO A 28 7.28 -4.96 -12.67
N ASN A 29 7.20 -4.42 -11.44
CA ASN A 29 6.55 -5.06 -10.30
C ASN A 29 5.01 -4.92 -10.32
N MET A 30 4.44 -4.01 -11.12
CA MET A 30 3.00 -3.81 -11.27
C MET A 30 2.45 -4.63 -12.45
N ARG A 31 2.70 -5.94 -12.42
CA ARG A 31 2.33 -6.87 -13.49
C ARG A 31 0.83 -6.78 -13.80
N TYR A 32 0.46 -6.79 -15.07
CA TYR A 32 -0.90 -6.59 -15.56
C TYR A 32 -1.56 -5.27 -15.08
N GLY A 33 -0.76 -4.27 -14.72
CA GLY A 33 -1.23 -3.01 -14.15
C GLY A 33 -1.69 -3.11 -12.69
N ASP A 34 -1.28 -4.16 -11.96
CA ASP A 34 -1.67 -4.37 -10.57
C ASP A 34 -1.05 -3.34 -9.63
N LEU A 35 -1.88 -2.40 -9.18
CA LEU A 35 -1.50 -1.37 -8.20
C LEU A 35 -1.05 -1.98 -6.87
N LEU A 36 -1.62 -3.14 -6.51
CA LEU A 36 -1.45 -3.73 -5.20
C LEU A 36 -0.34 -4.77 -5.14
N ILE A 37 0.30 -5.07 -6.28
CA ILE A 37 1.48 -5.96 -6.38
C ILE A 37 1.17 -7.30 -5.70
N GLY A 38 0.08 -7.94 -6.11
CA GLY A 38 -0.44 -9.19 -5.56
C GLY A 38 -1.96 -9.18 -5.46
N ALA A 39 -2.59 -10.27 -5.89
CA ALA A 39 -4.04 -10.40 -5.92
C ALA A 39 -4.65 -10.36 -4.50
N PHE A 40 -5.91 -9.96 -4.38
CA PHE A 40 -6.68 -10.06 -3.13
C PHE A 40 -7.52 -11.35 -3.10
N THR A 41 -6.86 -12.48 -3.37
CA THR A 41 -7.45 -13.81 -3.22
C THR A 41 -7.25 -14.33 -1.80
N ASN A 42 -7.96 -15.39 -1.42
CA ASN A 42 -7.88 -15.96 -0.06
C ASN A 42 -6.45 -16.32 0.37
N ASP A 43 -5.61 -16.77 -0.57
CA ASP A 43 -4.21 -17.13 -0.30
C ASP A 43 -3.24 -15.95 -0.36
N GLN A 44 -3.72 -14.75 -0.72
CA GLN A 44 -2.95 -13.52 -0.80
C GLN A 44 -3.69 -12.37 -0.10
N ILE A 45 -4.28 -12.63 1.07
CA ILE A 45 -4.88 -11.60 1.91
C ILE A 45 -4.37 -11.71 3.35
N GLY A 46 -4.42 -10.60 4.10
CA GLY A 46 -4.03 -10.63 5.50
C GLY A 46 -2.55 -10.95 5.68
N TYR A 47 -2.25 -11.85 6.62
CA TYR A 47 -0.90 -12.32 6.94
C TYR A 47 -0.28 -13.22 5.86
N HIS A 48 -1.03 -13.61 4.83
CA HIS A 48 -0.54 -14.32 3.65
C HIS A 48 -0.10 -13.38 2.52
N ARG A 49 -0.01 -12.07 2.74
CA ARG A 49 0.47 -11.10 1.75
C ARG A 49 1.98 -10.84 1.88
N PRO A 50 2.78 -10.97 0.81
CA PRO A 50 2.40 -11.42 -0.55
C PRO A 50 2.33 -12.95 -0.71
N PHE A 51 2.90 -13.71 0.23
CA PHE A 51 2.84 -15.16 0.31
C PHE A 51 2.59 -15.62 1.76
N PRO A 52 2.18 -16.87 1.99
CA PRO A 52 1.93 -17.39 3.32
C PRO A 52 3.10 -17.18 4.29
N GLY A 53 2.80 -16.65 5.48
CA GLY A 53 3.79 -16.34 6.51
C GLY A 53 4.40 -14.94 6.42
N ALA A 54 4.28 -14.21 5.31
CA ALA A 54 4.90 -12.89 5.16
C ALA A 54 4.30 -11.75 6.02
N GLY A 55 3.17 -11.99 6.70
CA GLY A 55 2.46 -11.00 7.51
C GLY A 55 3.25 -10.44 8.69
N HIS A 56 4.37 -11.06 9.07
CA HIS A 56 5.27 -10.56 10.11
C HIS A 56 6.34 -9.58 9.59
N TYR A 57 6.30 -9.20 8.31
CA TYR A 57 7.20 -8.23 7.65
C TYR A 57 8.69 -8.62 7.59
N ARG A 58 9.18 -9.56 8.40
CA ARG A 58 10.55 -10.10 8.28
C ARG A 58 10.71 -10.98 7.04
N THR A 59 11.87 -10.97 6.40
CA THR A 59 12.24 -11.97 5.39
C THR A 59 13.09 -13.09 6.00
N HIS A 60 13.43 -14.11 5.20
CA HIS A 60 14.42 -15.13 5.57
C HIS A 60 15.85 -14.59 5.76
N LEU A 61 16.15 -13.37 5.26
CA LEU A 61 17.45 -12.72 5.45
C LEU A 61 17.34 -11.77 6.64
N GLY A 62 18.20 -11.96 7.64
CA GLY A 62 18.27 -11.07 8.79
C GLY A 62 18.54 -9.63 8.37
N GLY A 63 17.80 -8.68 8.96
CA GLY A 63 17.90 -7.26 8.64
C GLY A 63 17.20 -6.82 7.35
N LEU A 64 16.58 -7.74 6.60
CA LEU A 64 15.76 -7.42 5.43
C LEU A 64 14.28 -7.61 5.74
N TYR A 65 13.50 -6.57 5.47
CA TYR A 65 12.07 -6.50 5.76
C TYR A 65 11.26 -6.25 4.50
N LEU A 66 10.04 -6.78 4.48
CA LEU A 66 9.01 -6.53 3.50
C LEU A 66 8.23 -5.29 3.92
N CYS A 67 8.15 -4.31 3.02
CA CYS A 67 7.24 -3.19 3.17
C CYS A 67 6.66 -2.84 1.80
N GLY A 68 5.49 -2.21 1.80
CA GLY A 68 4.85 -1.68 0.60
C GLY A 68 3.55 -2.38 0.24
N SER A 69 3.08 -2.11 -0.98
CA SER A 69 1.70 -2.42 -1.37
C SER A 69 1.36 -3.92 -1.38
N SER A 70 2.36 -4.75 -1.59
CA SER A 70 2.26 -6.21 -1.59
C SER A 70 2.16 -6.82 -0.19
N SER A 71 2.45 -6.06 0.87
CA SER A 71 2.41 -6.51 2.27
C SER A 71 1.06 -6.24 2.91
N HIS A 72 0.76 -6.91 4.02
CA HIS A 72 -0.40 -6.62 4.86
C HIS A 72 -0.46 -5.13 5.28
N PRO A 73 -1.65 -4.51 5.43
CA PRO A 73 -2.99 -4.95 5.01
C PRO A 73 -3.26 -4.80 3.50
N GLY A 74 -2.29 -4.28 2.76
CA GLY A 74 -2.42 -3.85 1.37
C GLY A 74 -1.96 -2.40 1.23
N GLY A 75 -1.66 -1.98 0.01
CA GLY A 75 -1.28 -0.60 -0.27
C GLY A 75 -2.44 0.39 -0.33
N ASN A 76 -2.43 1.23 -1.36
CA ASN A 76 -3.11 2.54 -1.45
C ASN A 76 -2.42 3.64 -0.62
N ILE A 77 -3.09 4.78 -0.48
CA ILE A 77 -2.59 5.97 0.23
C ILE A 77 -2.92 5.85 1.74
N THR A 78 -2.57 4.71 2.34
CA THR A 78 -2.82 4.44 3.77
C THR A 78 -1.55 4.56 4.62
N GLY A 79 -0.39 4.24 4.03
CA GLY A 79 0.87 4.13 4.77
C GLY A 79 0.96 2.93 5.72
N LEU A 80 -0.10 2.11 5.83
CA LEU A 80 -0.20 1.06 6.84
C LEU A 80 0.89 -0.03 6.72
N PRO A 81 1.25 -0.55 5.53
CA PRO A 81 2.32 -1.54 5.44
C PRO A 81 3.67 -0.99 5.91
N GLY A 82 3.95 0.29 5.63
CA GLY A 82 5.16 0.97 6.09
C GLY A 82 5.15 1.18 7.60
N TYR A 83 4.02 1.65 8.15
CA TYR A 83 3.82 1.84 9.58
C TYR A 83 4.04 0.54 10.38
N ASN A 84 3.45 -0.56 9.92
CA ASN A 84 3.59 -1.85 10.58
C ASN A 84 5.02 -2.41 10.45
N CYS A 85 5.63 -2.32 9.26
CA CYS A 85 7.01 -2.73 9.06
C CYS A 85 7.97 -1.95 9.96
N ALA A 86 7.77 -0.63 10.10
CA ALA A 86 8.58 0.20 10.98
C ALA A 86 8.50 -0.27 12.44
N GLN A 87 7.31 -0.60 12.95
CA GLN A 87 7.19 -1.15 14.31
C GLN A 87 7.97 -2.46 14.49
N VAL A 88 7.94 -3.34 13.48
CA VAL A 88 8.69 -4.61 13.48
C VAL A 88 10.20 -4.36 13.52
N ILE A 89 10.71 -3.44 12.69
CA ILE A 89 12.12 -3.05 12.67
C ILE A 89 12.54 -2.52 14.05
N CYS A 90 11.73 -1.64 14.63
CA CYS A 90 12.05 -1.01 15.90
C CYS A 90 12.03 -2.02 17.06
N SER A 91 11.11 -2.98 17.04
CA SER A 91 11.11 -4.11 17.96
C SER A 91 12.39 -4.96 17.85
N ASP A 92 12.82 -5.29 16.64
CA ASP A 92 14.05 -6.09 16.42
C ASP A 92 15.32 -5.34 16.86
N LEU A 93 15.32 -4.01 16.76
CA LEU A 93 16.42 -3.15 17.23
C LEU A 93 16.34 -2.81 18.72
N GLY A 94 15.29 -3.25 19.44
CA GLY A 94 15.08 -2.90 20.85
C GLY A 94 14.77 -1.42 21.09
N LEU A 95 14.25 -0.72 20.09
CA LEU A 95 13.86 0.69 20.17
C LEU A 95 12.42 0.81 20.65
N ASN A 96 12.20 1.57 21.73
CA ASN A 96 10.88 1.95 22.17
C ASN A 96 10.45 3.23 21.43
N ILE A 97 9.38 3.16 20.63
CA ILE A 97 8.95 4.30 19.82
C ILE A 97 7.46 4.56 20.03
N ASP A 98 7.17 5.77 20.52
CA ASP A 98 5.81 6.24 20.76
C ASP A 98 5.44 7.32 19.73
N TRP A 99 5.24 6.88 18.49
CA TRP A 99 4.71 7.74 17.41
C TRP A 99 3.19 7.60 17.25
N THR A 100 2.55 6.77 18.07
CA THR A 100 1.10 6.62 18.03
C THR A 100 0.52 7.87 18.67
N PRO A 101 -0.28 8.67 17.95
CA PRO A 101 -0.91 9.81 18.58
C PRO A 101 -1.74 9.34 19.77
N SER A 102 -1.75 10.12 20.86
CA SER A 102 -2.59 9.85 22.03
C SER A 102 -4.03 9.59 21.59
N PRO A 103 -4.77 8.74 22.32
CA PRO A 103 -6.17 8.43 22.02
C PRO A 103 -6.98 9.68 21.65
N LEU A 104 -7.88 9.54 20.68
CA LEU A 104 -8.68 10.67 20.19
C LEU A 104 -9.42 11.37 21.35
N ILE A 105 -9.91 10.62 22.33
CA ILE A 105 -10.58 11.16 23.52
C ILE A 105 -9.67 12.13 24.31
N ASP A 106 -8.38 11.82 24.42
CA ASP A 106 -7.38 12.66 25.13
C ASP A 106 -6.99 13.90 24.31
N ARG A 107 -7.13 13.82 22.99
CA ARG A 107 -6.87 14.95 22.09
C ARG A 107 -8.05 15.90 22.01
N LEU A 108 -9.27 15.37 22.14
CA LEU A 108 -10.51 16.14 22.11
C LEU A 108 -10.84 16.78 23.47
N SER A 109 -10.33 16.24 24.58
CA SER A 109 -10.50 16.83 25.92
C SER A 109 -9.74 18.15 26.11
N ASN A 110 -8.87 18.52 25.16
CA ASN A 110 -8.07 19.75 25.15
C ASN A 110 -8.57 20.79 24.11
N LEU A 111 -9.75 20.58 23.53
CA LEU A 111 -10.46 21.50 22.61
C LEU A 111 -11.72 22.05 23.28
#